data_AF-A0A2E4PPK3-F1
#
_entry.id   AF-A0A2E4PPK3-F1
#
_cell.length_a   1.000
_cell.length_b   1.000
_cell.length_c   1.000
_cell.angle_alpha   90.00
_cell.angle_beta   90.00
_cell.angle_gamma   90.00
#
_symmetry.space_group_name_H-M   'P 1'
#
loop_
_entity.id
_entity.type
_entity.pdbx_description
1 polymer ?
#
loop_
_entity_poly.entity_id
_entity_poly.type
_entity_poly.pdbx_seq_one_letter_code
_entity_poly.pdbx_strand_id
1 'polypeptide(L)'
;MYIVSLTHTMRHEKYVTLWRPNNSGYCYSKEMAGFYENPEYGYHDNDDNMPITEEDAKELFKELPYDGVLKMMIPNTKEIWKKLGVKMTKKGLVKLS
;
A
#
# COMPACT_ATOMS: atom_id res chain seq x y z
N MET A 1 -12.08 0.09 1.34
CA MET A 1 -10.82 -0.61 0.99
C MET A 1 -9.71 0.40 0.78
N TYR A 2 -8.48 0.07 1.15
CA TYR A 2 -7.31 0.88 0.77
C TYR A 2 -6.69 0.30 -0.49
N ILE A 3 -6.09 1.13 -1.34
CA ILE A 3 -5.43 0.64 -2.55
C ILE A 3 -3.92 0.77 -2.36
N VAL A 4 -3.24 -0.38 -2.41
CA VAL A 4 -1.78 -0.45 -2.42
C VAL A 4 -1.28 -0.27 -3.84
N SER A 5 -0.37 0.66 -4.06
CA SER A 5 0.37 0.74 -5.31
C SER A 5 1.60 -0.15 -5.26
N LEU A 6 1.58 -1.21 -6.06
CA LEU A 6 2.67 -2.17 -6.17
C LEU A 6 3.84 -1.61 -6.97
N THR A 7 3.54 -0.88 -8.05
CA THR A 7 4.54 -0.27 -8.95
C THR A 7 5.29 0.90 -8.28
N HIS A 8 4.61 1.67 -7.42
CA HIS A 8 5.22 2.77 -6.67
C HIS A 8 5.82 2.35 -5.32
N THR A 9 5.81 1.06 -5.00
CA THR A 9 6.50 0.53 -3.81
C THR A 9 7.79 -0.15 -4.25
N MET A 10 8.89 0.61 -4.26
CA MET A 10 10.22 0.13 -4.64
C MET A 10 11.01 -0.42 -3.46
N ARG A 11 12.07 -1.19 -3.72
CA ARG A 11 12.89 -1.81 -2.65
C ARG A 11 13.54 -0.81 -1.69
N HIS A 12 13.84 0.40 -2.15
CA HIS A 12 14.47 1.44 -1.33
C HIS A 12 13.44 2.26 -0.53
N GLU A 13 12.15 2.13 -0.83
CA GLU A 13 11.10 2.75 -0.06
C GLU A 13 11.03 2.11 1.31
N LYS A 14 10.90 2.93 2.36
CA LYS A 14 10.76 2.44 3.73
C LYS A 14 9.35 1.90 4.02
N TYR A 15 8.36 2.40 3.28
CA TYR A 15 6.95 2.13 3.50
C TYR A 15 6.27 1.72 2.18
N VAL A 16 5.13 1.04 2.31
CA VAL A 16 4.28 0.67 1.18
C VAL A 16 3.48 1.90 0.74
N THR A 17 3.41 2.11 -0.56
CA THR A 17 2.71 3.23 -1.18
C THR A 17 1.22 2.93 -1.31
N LEU A 18 0.39 3.88 -0.89
CA LEU A 18 -1.07 3.82 -0.92
C LEU A 18 -1.63 4.93 -1.82
N TRP A 19 -2.83 4.72 -2.36
CA TRP A 19 -3.55 5.76 -3.07
C TRP A 19 -4.17 6.76 -2.09
N ARG A 20 -4.14 8.06 -2.45
CA ARG A 20 -4.89 9.12 -1.78
C ARG A 20 -6.38 9.07 -2.15
N PRO A 21 -7.28 9.74 -1.42
CA PRO A 21 -8.68 9.90 -1.82
C PRO A 21 -8.81 10.54 -3.21
N ASN A 22 -9.90 10.24 -3.91
CA ASN A 22 -10.27 10.85 -5.19
C ASN A 22 -9.18 10.77 -6.27
N ASN A 23 -8.43 9.67 -6.34
CA ASN A 23 -7.37 9.45 -7.33
C ASN A 23 -6.29 10.56 -7.37
N SER A 24 -6.09 11.26 -6.26
CA SER A 24 -5.22 12.45 -6.16
C SER A 24 -3.72 12.14 -6.01
N GLY A 25 -3.29 10.95 -6.45
CA GLY A 25 -1.92 10.45 -6.35
C GLY A 25 -1.69 9.56 -5.14
N TYR A 26 -0.48 9.61 -4.57
CA TYR A 26 0.02 8.58 -3.64
C TYR A 26 0.46 9.15 -2.28
N CYS A 27 0.47 8.30 -1.26
CA CYS A 27 0.94 8.61 0.09
C CYS A 27 1.43 7.34 0.80
N TYR A 28 2.14 7.49 1.92
CA TYR A 28 2.54 6.36 2.78
C TYR A 28 1.66 6.19 4.02
N SER A 29 1.02 7.27 4.45
CA SER A 29 0.36 7.37 5.75
C SER A 29 -1.15 7.13 5.65
N LYS A 30 -1.70 6.38 6.62
CA LYS A 30 -3.13 6.02 6.70
C LYS A 30 -4.03 7.25 6.65
N GLU A 31 -3.64 8.32 7.34
CA GLU A 31 -4.39 9.57 7.49
C GLU A 31 -4.59 10.30 6.16
N MET A 32 -3.72 10.01 5.18
CA MET A 32 -3.80 10.56 3.83
C MET A 32 -4.29 9.54 2.80
N ALA A 33 -4.44 8.27 3.19
CA ALA A 33 -4.84 7.21 2.29
C ALA A 33 -6.35 7.27 2.04
N GLY A 34 -6.73 7.04 0.78
CA GLY A 34 -8.13 7.00 0.37
C GLY A 34 -8.79 5.70 0.80
N PHE A 35 -10.00 5.83 1.34
CA PHE A 35 -10.88 4.68 1.55
C PHE A 35 -11.88 4.60 0.40
N TYR A 36 -11.81 3.53 -0.37
CA TYR A 36 -12.64 3.27 -1.54
C TYR A 36 -13.68 2.20 -1.20
N GLU A 37 -14.96 2.55 -1.25
CA GLU A 37 -16.04 1.58 -1.02
C GLU A 37 -16.14 0.57 -2.17
N ASN A 38 -16.02 1.06 -3.40
CA ASN A 38 -16.14 0.27 -4.62
C ASN A 38 -14.89 0.49 -5.50
N PRO A 39 -13.75 -0.20 -5.23
CA PRO A 39 -12.61 -0.16 -6.13
C PRO A 39 -12.98 -0.74 -7.50
N GLU A 40 -12.39 -0.16 -8.55
CA GLU A 40 -12.73 -0.47 -9.95
C GLU A 40 -11.74 -1.50 -10.49
N TYR A 41 -12.26 -2.61 -11.02
CA TYR A 41 -11.42 -3.62 -11.65
C TYR A 41 -10.75 -3.08 -12.92
N GLY A 42 -9.47 -3.39 -13.12
CA GLY A 42 -8.64 -2.87 -14.21
C GLY A 42 -8.01 -1.50 -13.91
N TYR A 43 -8.55 -0.73 -12.95
CA TYR A 43 -8.01 0.58 -12.57
C TYR A 43 -7.39 0.56 -11.16
N HIS A 44 -8.22 0.31 -10.15
CA HIS A 44 -7.81 0.19 -8.74
C HIS A 44 -7.30 -1.22 -8.41
N ASP A 45 -7.77 -2.24 -9.15
CA ASP A 45 -7.31 -3.62 -9.04
C ASP A 45 -6.76 -4.10 -10.38
N ASN A 46 -5.43 -4.14 -10.50
CA ASN A 46 -4.72 -4.61 -11.69
C ASN A 46 -3.31 -5.11 -11.30
N ASP A 47 -2.41 -5.32 -12.26
CA ASP A 47 -1.06 -5.82 -11.94
C ASP A 47 -0.22 -4.82 -11.12
N ASP A 48 -0.53 -3.52 -11.23
CA ASP A 48 0.17 -2.43 -10.57
C ASP A 48 -0.46 -2.00 -9.24
N ASN A 49 -1.74 -2.34 -9.00
CA ASN A 49 -2.51 -1.88 -7.85
C ASN A 49 -3.31 -3.02 -7.22
N MET A 50 -3.39 -3.01 -5.88
CA MET A 50 -4.06 -4.06 -5.12
C MET A 50 -4.96 -3.45 -4.04
N PRO A 51 -6.30 -3.58 -4.15
CA PRO A 51 -7.18 -3.22 -3.06
C PRO A 51 -7.01 -4.22 -1.90
N ILE A 52 -6.96 -3.69 -0.68
CA ILE A 52 -6.95 -4.46 0.56
C ILE A 52 -8.12 -4.02 1.44
N THR A 53 -8.66 -4.96 2.22
CA THR A 53 -9.75 -4.67 3.14
C THR A 53 -9.28 -3.74 4.26
N GLU A 54 -10.22 -3.11 4.97
CA GLU A 54 -9.86 -2.33 6.14
C GLU A 54 -9.22 -3.17 7.23
N GLU A 55 -9.71 -4.40 7.40
CA GLU A 55 -9.27 -5.36 8.41
C GLU A 55 -7.82 -5.75 8.17
N ASP A 56 -7.49 -6.17 6.95
CA ASP A 56 -6.11 -6.48 6.56
C ASP A 56 -5.21 -5.26 6.74
N ALA A 57 -5.66 -4.09 6.27
CA ALA A 57 -4.87 -2.87 6.37
C ALA A 57 -4.58 -2.50 7.84
N LYS A 58 -5.56 -2.67 8.73
CA LYS A 58 -5.43 -2.37 10.16
C LYS A 58 -4.37 -3.24 10.83
N GLU A 59 -4.22 -4.50 10.43
CA GLU A 59 -3.17 -5.39 10.91
C GLU A 59 -1.77 -5.04 10.37
N LEU A 60 -1.72 -4.39 9.20
CA LEU A 60 -0.46 -4.03 8.53
C LEU A 60 0.04 -2.65 8.94
N PHE A 61 -0.86 -1.72 9.29
CA PHE A 61 -0.51 -0.39 9.77
C PHE A 61 0.21 -0.47 11.11
N LYS A 62 1.40 0.14 11.17
CA LYS A 62 2.19 0.31 12.38
C LYS A 62 2.49 1.79 12.56
N GLU A 63 2.53 2.24 13.81
CA GLU A 63 2.97 3.59 14.14
C GLU A 63 4.48 3.69 13.89
N LEU A 64 4.87 4.50 12.92
CA LEU A 64 6.24 4.61 12.44
C LEU A 64 6.62 6.08 12.23
N PRO A 65 7.89 6.46 12.42
CA PRO A 65 8.32 7.84 12.24
C PRO A 65 8.43 8.19 10.75
N TYR A 66 7.80 9.29 10.33
CA TYR A 66 7.90 9.91 9.00
C TYR A 66 8.08 11.42 9.15
N ASP A 67 9.16 11.97 8.60
CA ASP A 67 9.48 13.40 8.71
C ASP A 67 9.43 13.95 10.15
N GLY A 68 9.88 13.14 11.11
CA GLY A 68 9.90 13.50 12.53
C GLY A 68 8.55 13.39 13.26
N VAL A 69 7.49 12.94 12.57
CA VAL A 69 6.16 12.73 13.16
C VAL A 69 5.80 11.25 13.12
N LEU A 70 5.21 10.74 14.19
CA LEU A 70 4.66 9.38 14.21
C LEU A 70 3.37 9.34 13.40
N LYS A 71 3.32 8.44 12.41
CA LYS A 71 2.16 8.25 11.54
C LYS A 71 1.88 6.76 11.36
N MET A 72 0.63 6.43 11.07
CA MET A 72 0.25 5.05 10.77
C MET A 72 0.66 4.71 9.34
N MET A 73 1.65 3.84 9.17
CA MET A 73 2.17 3.44 7.86
C MET A 73 2.36 1.93 7.79
N ILE A 74 2.42 1.40 6.57
CA ILE A 74 2.73 -0.02 6.35
C ILE A 74 4.22 -0.13 6.02
N PRO A 75 5.04 -0.85 6.82
CA PRO A 75 6.46 -0.96 6.55
C PRO A 75 6.74 -1.84 5.32
N ASN A 76 7.71 -1.45 4.50
CA ASN A 76 8.07 -2.20 3.29
C ASN A 76 9.02 -3.36 3.62
N THR A 77 8.50 -4.43 4.23
CA THR A 77 9.30 -5.58 4.67
C THR A 77 8.84 -6.89 4.06
N LYS A 78 9.73 -7.89 4.04
CA LYS A 78 9.41 -9.25 3.59
C LYS A 78 8.25 -9.89 4.33
N GLU A 79 8.05 -9.55 5.61
CA GLU A 79 6.92 -10.04 6.41
C GLU A 79 5.59 -9.51 5.85
N ILE A 80 5.53 -8.20 5.60
CA ILE A 80 4.35 -7.55 5.00
C ILE A 80 4.10 -8.09 3.59
N TRP A 81 5.14 -8.28 2.79
CA TRP A 81 4.98 -8.83 1.43
C TRP A 81 4.36 -10.22 1.44
N LYS A 82 4.77 -11.09 2.38
CA LYS A 82 4.16 -12.41 2.55
C LYS A 82 2.69 -12.32 2.96
N LYS A 83 2.33 -11.43 3.90
CA LYS A 83 0.94 -11.22 4.31
C LYS A 83 0.07 -10.72 3.16
N LEU A 84 0.61 -9.81 2.34
CA LEU A 84 -0.05 -9.25 1.16
C LEU A 84 -0.07 -10.19 -0.05
N GLY A 85 0.61 -11.34 0.00
CA GLY A 85 0.71 -12.23 -1.17
C GLY A 85 1.46 -11.60 -2.35
N VAL A 86 2.46 -10.75 -2.08
CA VAL A 86 3.25 -10.06 -3.11
C VAL A 86 4.74 -10.38 -2.98
N LYS A 87 5.50 -10.17 -4.05
CA LYS A 87 6.97 -10.25 -4.04
C LYS A 87 7.59 -8.94 -4.51
N MET A 88 8.69 -8.54 -3.87
CA MET A 88 9.50 -7.42 -4.33
C MET A 88 10.40 -7.84 -5.49
N THR A 89 10.41 -7.04 -6.55
CA THR A 89 11.29 -7.19 -7.72
C THR A 89 12.09 -5.91 -7.96
N LYS A 90 12.87 -5.87 -9.05
CA LYS A 90 13.57 -4.65 -9.47
C LYS A 90 12.61 -3.54 -9.94
N LYS A 91 11.37 -3.88 -10.31
CA LYS A 91 10.37 -2.96 -10.85
C LYS A 91 9.26 -2.60 -9.85
N GLY A 92 9.40 -3.02 -8.59
CA GLY A 92 8.36 -2.84 -7.56
C GLY A 92 7.81 -4.16 -7.06
N LEU A 93 6.69 -4.09 -6.33
CA LEU A 93 5.94 -5.25 -5.88
C LEU A 93 5.17 -5.89 -7.04
N VAL A 94 4.94 -7.19 -6.97
CA VAL A 94 4.09 -7.94 -7.92
C VAL A 94 3.29 -8.97 -7.17
N LYS A 95 2.03 -9.16 -7.57
CA LYS A 95 1.14 -10.20 -7.01
C LYS A 95 1.72 -11.59 -7.24
N LEU A 96 1.63 -12.45 -6.24
CA LEU A 96 1.88 -13.88 -6.37
C LEU A 96 0.56 -14.52 -6.79
N SER A 97 0.36 -14.63 -8.10
CA SER A 97 -0.72 -15.42 -8.73
C SER A 97 -0.64 -16.89 -8.35
#